data_AF-U3TRZ4-F1
#
_entry.id   AF-U3TRZ4-F1
#
_cell.length_a   1.000
_cell.length_b   1.000
_cell.length_c   1.000
_cell.angle_alpha   90.00
_cell.angle_beta   90.00
_cell.angle_gamma   90.00
#
_symmetry.space_group_name_H-M   'P 1'
#
loop_
_entity.id
_entity.type
_entity.pdbx_description
1 polymer ?
#
loop_
_entity_poly.entity_id
_entity_poly.type
_entity_poly.pdbx_seq_one_letter_code
_entity_poly.pdbx_strand_id
1 'polypeptide(L)'
;MLWLWNALILLATVILMEIVAALSHKYIMHGWGWGWHLSHHEPHESKFELNDLYAVVFALLSIGLIWLGVNGVWPLQWIGAGMTTYGALYFMVHDGLVHQRWPFRYIPRKGYLKRLYMAHRMHHAVRGREGCVSFGFLYAPPLHKLQATLRQRHGRRVNADAATDRQDAPGDEQGAK
;
A
#
# COMPACT_ATOMS: atom_id res chain seq x y z
N MET A 1 13.87 -20.36 28.24
CA MET A 1 14.14 -20.48 26.79
C MET A 1 12.90 -20.32 25.90
N LEU A 2 11.70 -20.72 26.34
CA LEU A 2 10.47 -20.54 25.54
C LEU A 2 10.12 -19.08 25.23
N TRP A 3 10.39 -18.15 26.15
CA TRP A 3 10.15 -16.72 25.95
C TRP A 3 10.94 -16.12 24.78
N LEU A 4 12.15 -16.64 24.49
CA LEU A 4 12.95 -16.24 23.32
C LEU A 4 12.26 -16.66 22.03
N TRP A 5 11.78 -17.90 21.96
CA TRP A 5 11.03 -18.39 20.80
C TRP A 5 9.74 -17.61 20.57
N ASN A 6 9.00 -17.32 21.64
CA ASN A 6 7.80 -16.50 21.58
C ASN A 6 8.08 -15.11 21.00
N ALA A 7 9.15 -14.46 21.49
CA ALA A 7 9.58 -13.15 20.98
C ALA A 7 10.04 -13.22 19.52
N LEU A 8 10.81 -14.25 19.14
CA LEU A 8 11.26 -14.46 17.76
C LEU A 8 10.09 -14.70 16.81
N ILE A 9 9.09 -15.50 17.20
CA ILE A 9 7.88 -15.75 16.40
C ILE A 9 7.13 -14.44 16.19
N LEU A 10 6.89 -13.68 17.26
CA LEU A 10 6.21 -12.38 17.16
C LEU A 10 6.93 -11.43 16.21
N LEU A 11 8.25 -11.25 16.40
CA LEU A 11 9.06 -10.35 15.57
C LEU A 11 9.12 -10.82 14.10
N ALA A 12 9.26 -12.13 13.87
CA ALA A 12 9.20 -12.70 12.53
C ALA A 12 7.84 -12.47 11.87
N THR A 13 6.74 -12.63 12.62
CA THR A 13 5.40 -12.33 12.11
C THR A 13 5.25 -10.84 11.75
N VAL A 14 5.75 -9.92 12.57
CA VAL A 14 5.72 -8.48 12.23
C VAL A 14 6.43 -8.20 10.90
N ILE A 15 7.60 -8.81 10.67
CA ILE A 15 8.36 -8.63 9.42
C ILE A 15 7.61 -9.24 8.23
N LEU A 16 7.12 -10.47 8.37
CA LEU A 16 6.38 -11.17 7.31
C LEU A 16 5.07 -10.45 6.96
N MET A 17 4.43 -9.81 7.93
CA MET A 17 3.22 -9.04 7.70
C MET A 17 3.42 -7.87 6.74
N GLU A 18 4.61 -7.28 6.64
CA GLU A 18 4.89 -6.27 5.60
C GLU A 18 4.76 -6.86 4.19
N ILE A 19 5.22 -8.09 3.99
CA ILE A 19 5.11 -8.79 2.72
C ILE A 19 3.63 -9.12 2.46
N VAL A 20 2.93 -9.68 3.45
CA VAL A 20 1.50 -10.01 3.34
C VAL A 20 0.67 -8.76 3.02
N ALA A 21 0.93 -7.65 3.71
CA ALA A 21 0.24 -6.39 3.50
C ALA A 21 0.52 -5.82 2.11
N ALA A 22 1.79 -5.79 1.66
CA ALA A 22 2.14 -5.29 0.34
C ALA A 22 1.52 -6.13 -0.79
N LEU A 23 1.51 -7.47 -0.64
CA LEU A 23 0.89 -8.37 -1.62
C LEU A 23 -0.63 -8.23 -1.62
N SER A 24 -1.26 -8.17 -0.44
CA SER A 24 -2.71 -7.98 -0.31
C SER A 24 -3.13 -6.63 -0.89
N HIS A 25 -2.39 -5.57 -0.58
CA HIS A 25 -2.64 -4.24 -1.13
C HIS A 25 -2.54 -4.25 -2.67
N LYS A 26 -1.49 -4.85 -3.23
CA LYS A 26 -1.30 -4.90 -4.68
C LYS A 26 -2.30 -5.79 -5.43
N TYR A 27 -2.58 -6.98 -4.93
CA TYR A 27 -3.32 -8.01 -5.68
C TYR A 27 -4.78 -8.16 -5.27
N ILE A 28 -5.11 -7.85 -4.01
CA ILE A 28 -6.48 -7.90 -3.51
C ILE A 28 -7.09 -6.51 -3.58
N MET A 29 -6.53 -5.53 -2.85
CA MET A 29 -7.14 -4.20 -2.73
C MET A 29 -7.10 -3.42 -4.06
N HIS A 30 -6.01 -3.49 -4.81
CA HIS A 30 -5.91 -2.96 -6.18
C HIS A 30 -6.34 -3.95 -7.29
N GLY A 31 -7.02 -5.03 -6.90
CA GLY A 31 -7.57 -6.04 -7.79
C GLY A 31 -9.07 -6.19 -7.59
N TRP A 32 -9.51 -7.39 -7.23
CA TRP A 32 -10.93 -7.70 -7.04
C TRP A 32 -11.55 -7.01 -5.81
N GLY A 33 -10.74 -6.56 -4.86
CA GLY A 33 -11.14 -5.81 -3.67
C GLY A 33 -11.25 -4.29 -3.89
N TRP A 34 -11.06 -3.80 -5.11
CA TRP A 34 -11.03 -2.36 -5.40
C TRP A 34 -12.27 -1.61 -4.91
N GLY A 35 -13.45 -2.23 -4.89
CA GLY A 35 -14.67 -1.58 -4.38
C GLY A 35 -14.56 -1.12 -2.92
N TRP A 36 -13.86 -1.86 -2.06
CA TRP A 36 -13.62 -1.44 -0.66
C TRP A 36 -12.46 -0.45 -0.57
N HIS A 37 -11.45 -0.61 -1.42
CA HIS A 37 -10.27 0.23 -1.40
C HIS A 37 -10.44 1.58 -2.11
N LEU A 38 -11.43 1.72 -3.00
CA LEU A 38 -11.67 2.94 -3.77
C LEU A 38 -11.94 4.13 -2.85
N SER A 39 -12.72 3.93 -1.78
CA SER A 39 -12.99 5.00 -0.81
C SER A 39 -11.71 5.57 -0.20
N HIS A 40 -10.65 4.77 -0.16
CA HIS A 40 -9.34 5.16 0.36
C HIS A 40 -8.51 6.02 -0.61
N HIS A 41 -8.75 5.87 -1.92
CA HIS A 41 -8.07 6.65 -2.96
C HIS A 41 -8.79 7.94 -3.30
N GLU A 42 -10.02 8.11 -2.85
CA GLU A 42 -10.80 9.32 -3.09
C GLU A 42 -10.72 10.26 -1.88
N PRO A 43 -10.65 11.58 -2.11
CA PRO A 43 -10.77 12.54 -1.01
C PRO A 43 -12.16 12.41 -0.37
N HIS A 44 -12.20 12.21 0.94
CA HIS A 44 -13.44 12.29 1.72
C HIS A 44 -13.12 12.90 3.09
N GLU A 45 -14.15 13.40 3.76
CA GLU A 45 -14.05 14.00 5.10
C GLU A 45 -14.53 13.05 6.21
N SER A 46 -14.85 11.81 5.86
CA SER A 46 -15.38 10.85 6.83
C SER A 46 -14.28 10.32 7.76
N LYS A 47 -14.65 10.04 9.01
CA LYS A 47 -13.77 9.33 9.96
C LYS A 47 -13.63 7.84 9.66
N PHE A 48 -14.58 7.27 8.92
CA PHE A 48 -14.60 5.85 8.53
C PHE A 48 -14.66 5.68 7.01
N GLU A 49 -14.00 4.65 6.50
CA GLU A 49 -13.97 4.25 5.09
C GLU A 49 -14.44 2.80 4.93
N LEU A 50 -14.95 2.46 3.75
CA LEU A 50 -15.19 1.04 3.42
C LEU A 50 -13.89 0.23 3.48
N ASN A 51 -12.76 0.87 3.20
CA ASN A 51 -11.43 0.29 3.35
C ASN A 51 -11.13 -0.20 4.78
N ASP A 52 -11.78 0.37 5.80
CA ASP A 52 -11.60 -0.05 7.20
C ASP A 52 -12.08 -1.50 7.42
N LEU A 53 -12.92 -2.05 6.52
CA LEU A 53 -13.31 -3.46 6.54
C LEU A 53 -12.10 -4.39 6.42
N TYR A 54 -11.04 -4.00 5.71
CA TYR A 54 -9.80 -4.80 5.69
C TYR A 54 -9.18 -4.88 7.08
N ALA A 55 -9.13 -3.77 7.81
CA ALA A 55 -8.62 -3.76 9.18
C ALA A 55 -9.47 -4.67 10.09
N VAL A 56 -10.80 -4.67 9.93
CA VAL A 56 -11.69 -5.58 10.66
C VAL A 56 -11.39 -7.04 10.33
N VAL A 57 -11.24 -7.41 9.06
CA VAL A 57 -10.90 -8.78 8.65
C VAL A 57 -9.59 -9.24 9.29
N PHE A 58 -8.52 -8.45 9.18
CA PHE A 58 -7.22 -8.80 9.79
C PHE A 58 -7.28 -8.83 11.32
N ALA A 59 -8.07 -7.97 11.96
CA ALA A 59 -8.29 -8.00 13.39
C ALA A 59 -8.99 -9.29 13.83
N LEU A 60 -10.05 -9.73 13.14
CA LEU A 60 -10.74 -10.98 13.44
C LEU A 60 -9.84 -12.20 13.25
N LEU A 61 -9.04 -12.23 12.17
CA LEU A 61 -8.04 -13.28 11.97
C LEU A 61 -7.03 -13.33 13.12
N SER A 62 -6.51 -12.17 13.53
CA SER A 62 -5.57 -12.07 14.65
C SER A 62 -6.19 -12.54 15.97
N ILE A 63 -7.42 -12.11 16.28
CA ILE A 63 -8.16 -12.54 17.46
C ILE A 63 -8.36 -14.06 17.46
N GLY A 64 -8.72 -14.64 16.32
CA GLY A 64 -8.85 -16.10 16.17
C GLY A 64 -7.55 -16.85 16.47
N LEU A 65 -6.42 -16.37 15.95
CA LEU A 65 -5.10 -16.96 16.23
C LEU A 65 -4.71 -16.83 17.70
N ILE A 66 -4.96 -15.67 18.31
CA ILE A 66 -4.74 -15.45 19.75
C ILE A 66 -5.58 -16.41 20.57
N TRP A 67 -6.88 -16.49 20.28
CA TRP A 67 -7.80 -17.36 20.99
C TRP A 67 -7.37 -18.83 20.91
N LEU A 68 -7.08 -19.35 19.70
CA LEU A 68 -6.61 -20.72 19.53
C LEU A 68 -5.30 -20.98 20.29
N GLY A 69 -4.36 -20.03 20.24
CA GLY A 69 -3.08 -20.18 20.91
C GLY A 69 -3.17 -20.17 22.43
N VAL A 70 -4.06 -19.34 23.00
CA VAL A 70 -4.34 -19.34 24.44
C VAL A 70 -5.08 -20.61 24.87
N ASN A 71 -5.87 -21.21 23.98
CA ASN A 71 -6.55 -22.49 24.21
C ASN A 71 -5.68 -23.73 23.92
N GLY A 72 -4.35 -23.55 23.86
CA GLY A 72 -3.39 -24.67 23.83
C GLY A 72 -2.72 -24.92 22.49
N VAL A 73 -3.08 -24.21 21.41
CA VAL A 73 -2.46 -24.37 20.09
C VAL A 73 -1.26 -23.43 19.93
N TRP A 74 -0.19 -23.68 20.68
CA TRP A 74 1.06 -22.94 20.51
C TRP A 74 1.64 -23.22 19.09
N PRO A 75 2.19 -22.21 18.37
CA PRO A 75 2.51 -20.83 18.79
C PRO A 75 1.51 -19.76 18.34
N LEU A 76 0.25 -20.10 18.03
CA LEU A 76 -0.67 -19.20 17.30
C LEU A 76 -0.91 -17.85 17.98
N GLN A 77 -0.86 -17.79 19.32
CA GLN A 77 -1.03 -16.54 20.06
C GLN A 77 0.09 -15.52 19.81
N TRP A 78 1.31 -16.00 19.54
CA TRP A 78 2.44 -15.13 19.24
C TRP A 78 2.41 -14.64 17.79
N ILE A 79 1.88 -15.47 16.88
CA ILE A 79 1.59 -15.07 15.50
C ILE A 79 0.50 -14.01 15.50
N GLY A 80 -0.64 -14.26 16.16
CA GLY A 80 -1.71 -13.27 16.29
C GLY A 80 -1.22 -11.98 16.97
N ALA A 81 -0.45 -12.08 18.07
CA ALA A 81 0.15 -10.90 18.69
C ALA A 81 1.07 -10.12 17.73
N GLY A 82 1.86 -10.81 16.89
CA GLY A 82 2.67 -10.17 15.84
C GLY A 82 1.81 -9.50 14.77
N MET A 83 0.72 -10.13 14.34
CA MET A 83 -0.24 -9.54 13.41
C MET A 83 -0.90 -8.28 13.98
N THR A 84 -1.36 -8.32 15.24
CA THR A 84 -1.91 -7.16 15.95
C THR A 84 -0.87 -6.05 16.08
N THR A 85 0.37 -6.39 16.42
CA THR A 85 1.47 -5.42 16.54
C THR A 85 1.71 -4.73 15.19
N TYR A 86 1.80 -5.49 14.10
CA TYR A 86 1.91 -4.92 12.76
C TYR A 86 0.70 -4.06 12.41
N GLY A 87 -0.52 -4.53 12.70
CA GLY A 87 -1.76 -3.77 12.46
C GLY A 87 -1.79 -2.43 13.19
N ALA A 88 -1.31 -2.38 14.44
CA ALA A 88 -1.18 -1.15 15.20
C ALA A 88 -0.15 -0.20 14.59
N LEU A 89 1.03 -0.71 14.20
CA LEU A 89 2.05 0.08 13.50
C LEU A 89 1.54 0.62 12.16
N TYR A 90 0.84 -0.22 11.41
CA TYR A 90 0.17 0.13 10.17
C TYR A 90 -0.80 1.29 10.42
N PHE A 91 -1.73 1.15 11.35
CA PHE A 91 -2.75 2.16 11.62
C PHE A 91 -2.11 3.50 12.02
N MET A 92 -1.07 3.47 12.87
CA MET A 92 -0.34 4.68 13.27
C MET A 92 0.37 5.37 12.09
N VAL A 93 1.00 4.61 11.20
CA VAL A 93 1.74 5.17 10.06
C VAL A 93 0.80 5.57 8.93
N HIS A 94 -0.08 4.67 8.51
CA HIS A 94 -0.97 4.86 7.39
C HIS A 94 -2.07 5.88 7.72
N ASP A 95 -2.97 5.54 8.63
CA ASP A 95 -4.14 6.35 8.97
C ASP A 95 -3.77 7.59 9.82
N GLY A 96 -2.82 7.42 10.74
CA GLY A 96 -2.31 8.50 11.58
C GLY A 96 -1.36 9.45 10.84
N LEU A 97 -0.16 8.97 10.47
CA LEU A 97 0.87 9.82 9.89
C LEU A 97 0.57 10.24 8.44
N VAL A 98 0.03 9.36 7.60
CA VAL A 98 -0.21 9.72 6.18
C VAL A 98 -1.56 10.38 5.97
N HIS A 99 -2.63 9.78 6.48
CA HIS A 99 -4.01 10.28 6.26
C HIS A 99 -4.49 11.27 7.32
N GLN A 100 -3.73 11.49 8.40
CA GLN A 100 -4.03 12.50 9.42
C GLN A 100 -5.40 12.31 10.10
N ARG A 101 -5.92 11.07 10.17
CA ARG A 101 -7.26 10.78 10.71
C ARG A 101 -7.25 10.65 12.24
N TRP A 102 -6.27 9.97 12.84
CA TRP A 102 -6.04 9.81 14.29
C TRP A 102 -4.74 9.00 14.53
N PRO A 103 -3.89 9.24 15.56
CA PRO A 103 -4.06 10.13 16.71
C PRO A 103 -3.33 11.48 16.60
N PHE A 104 -2.56 11.73 15.54
CA PHE A 104 -1.70 12.91 15.44
C PHE A 104 -1.82 13.60 14.08
N ARG A 105 -1.72 14.94 14.08
CA ARG A 105 -1.54 15.73 12.86
C ARG A 105 -0.09 16.19 12.74
N TYR A 106 0.75 15.33 12.16
CA TYR A 106 2.18 15.62 11.99
C TYR A 106 2.60 15.37 10.55
N ILE A 107 3.25 16.36 9.93
CA ILE A 107 3.81 16.24 8.58
C ILE A 107 5.34 16.10 8.69
N PRO A 108 5.90 14.91 8.39
CA PRO A 108 7.32 14.67 8.57
C PRO A 108 8.17 15.42 7.52
N ARG A 109 9.13 16.23 8.00
CA ARG A 109 9.98 17.08 7.13
C ARG A 109 11.36 16.49 6.78
N LYS A 110 11.82 15.48 7.52
CA LYS A 110 13.15 14.84 7.36
C LYS A 110 13.10 13.35 7.72
N GLY A 111 14.14 12.61 7.35
CA GLY A 111 14.35 11.22 7.77
C GLY A 111 13.41 10.19 7.13
N TYR A 112 13.26 9.04 7.80
CA TYR A 112 12.52 7.90 7.27
C TYR A 112 11.01 8.12 7.20
N LEU A 113 10.42 8.80 8.20
CA LEU A 113 9.00 9.12 8.19
C LEU A 113 8.59 9.98 6.99
N LYS A 114 9.45 10.92 6.56
CA LYS A 114 9.23 11.67 5.31
C LYS A 114 9.22 10.74 4.10
N ARG A 115 10.10 9.73 4.07
CA ARG A 115 10.17 8.76 2.97
C ARG A 115 8.90 7.93 2.90
N LEU A 116 8.40 7.40 4.02
CA LEU A 116 7.13 6.69 4.08
C LEU A 116 5.97 7.57 3.61
N TYR A 117 5.87 8.77 4.17
CA TYR A 117 4.83 9.74 3.83
C TYR A 117 4.82 10.09 2.33
N MET A 118 5.99 10.38 1.73
CA MET A 118 6.09 10.69 0.31
C MET A 118 5.85 9.48 -0.58
N ALA A 119 6.32 8.29 -0.21
CA ALA A 119 6.10 7.07 -0.97
C ALA A 119 4.60 6.73 -1.07
N HIS A 120 3.88 6.88 0.05
CA HIS A 120 2.43 6.66 0.10
C HIS A 120 1.64 7.73 -0.67
N ARG A 121 2.06 9.00 -0.60
CA ARG A 121 1.44 10.04 -1.45
C ARG A 121 1.66 9.79 -2.95
N MET A 122 2.83 9.29 -3.34
CA MET A 122 3.10 8.89 -4.73
C MET A 122 2.26 7.68 -5.16
N HIS A 123 1.96 6.77 -4.23
CA HIS A 123 1.04 5.65 -4.46
C HIS A 123 -0.37 6.16 -4.78
N HIS A 124 -0.94 7.03 -3.94
CA HIS A 124 -2.27 7.62 -4.17
C HIS A 124 -2.38 8.53 -5.38
N ALA A 125 -1.26 9.05 -5.90
CA ALA A 125 -1.27 9.86 -7.10
C ALA A 125 -1.66 9.06 -8.36
N VAL A 126 -1.58 7.72 -8.32
CA VAL A 126 -1.94 6.84 -9.44
C VAL A 126 -3.06 5.92 -8.99
N ARG A 127 -4.23 6.05 -9.63
CA ARG A 127 -5.39 5.18 -9.37
C ARG A 127 -5.17 3.79 -9.97
N GLY A 128 -5.51 2.76 -9.19
CA GLY A 128 -5.41 1.35 -9.59
C GLY A 128 -3.99 0.77 -9.55
N ARG A 129 -3.87 -0.50 -9.94
CA ARG A 129 -2.60 -1.26 -9.83
C ARG A 129 -1.55 -0.86 -10.86
N GLU A 130 -1.98 -0.57 -12.09
CA GLU A 130 -1.09 -0.35 -13.23
C GLU A 130 -0.46 1.03 -13.18
N GLY A 131 0.85 1.12 -13.43
CA GLY A 131 1.56 2.39 -13.29
C GLY A 131 1.95 2.71 -11.84
N CYS A 132 1.16 2.28 -10.87
CA CYS A 132 1.30 2.62 -9.45
C CYS A 132 2.57 2.05 -8.79
N VAL A 133 3.07 2.78 -7.80
CA VAL A 133 4.32 2.47 -7.08
C VAL A 133 4.06 2.32 -5.59
N SER A 134 4.98 1.65 -4.89
CA SER A 134 5.01 1.54 -3.42
C SER A 134 3.70 1.02 -2.78
N PHE A 135 3.50 -0.29 -2.80
CA PHE A 135 2.35 -0.94 -2.11
C PHE A 135 2.63 -1.30 -0.65
N GLY A 136 3.90 -1.23 -0.21
CA GLY A 136 4.29 -1.46 1.18
C GLY A 136 4.02 -0.24 2.06
N PHE A 137 3.93 -0.47 3.37
CA PHE A 137 3.49 0.52 4.36
C PHE A 137 4.62 0.91 5.31
N LEU A 138 5.31 -0.08 5.88
CA LEU A 138 6.44 0.16 6.78
C LEU A 138 7.79 0.11 6.05
N TYR A 139 7.85 -0.45 4.85
CA TYR A 139 9.01 -0.41 3.98
C TYR A 139 8.78 0.52 2.77
N ALA A 140 9.54 1.62 2.71
CA ALA A 140 9.51 2.54 1.58
C ALA A 140 10.84 2.53 0.81
N PRO A 141 10.84 2.17 -0.49
CA PRO A 141 11.99 2.31 -1.38
C PRO A 141 12.50 3.76 -1.44
N PRO A 142 13.76 4.00 -1.86
CA PRO A 142 14.28 5.35 -2.04
C PRO A 142 13.41 6.20 -2.97
N LEU A 143 13.09 7.43 -2.55
CA LEU A 143 12.16 8.31 -3.28
C LEU A 143 12.57 8.56 -4.74
N HIS A 144 13.88 8.72 -5.00
CA HIS A 144 14.38 8.92 -6.36
C HIS A 144 14.05 7.74 -7.29
N LYS A 145 14.06 6.49 -6.78
CA LYS A 145 13.68 5.30 -7.56
C LYS A 145 12.19 5.31 -7.86
N LEU A 146 11.36 5.62 -6.86
CA LEU A 146 9.90 5.71 -7.03
C LEU A 146 9.53 6.79 -8.06
N GLN A 147 10.14 7.97 -7.97
CA GLN A 147 9.95 9.06 -8.93
C GLN A 147 10.42 8.67 -10.34
N ALA A 148 11.58 8.03 -10.47
CA ALA A 148 12.07 7.54 -11.76
C ALA A 148 11.13 6.50 -12.37
N THR A 149 10.63 5.54 -11.58
CA THR A 149 9.66 4.54 -12.04
C THR A 149 8.34 5.18 -12.48
N LEU A 150 7.82 6.16 -11.73
CA LEU A 150 6.62 6.91 -12.13
C LEU A 150 6.85 7.66 -13.46
N ARG A 151 7.95 8.40 -13.58
CA ARG A 151 8.32 9.09 -14.83
C ARG A 151 8.44 8.13 -16.00
N GLN A 152 9.06 6.96 -15.80
CA GLN A 152 9.21 5.97 -16.86
C GLN A 152 7.85 5.41 -17.32
N ARG A 153 6.96 5.07 -16.39
CA ARG A 153 5.67 4.45 -16.71
C ARG A 153 4.67 5.43 -17.32
N HIS A 154 4.63 6.67 -16.82
CA HIS A 154 3.73 7.70 -17.31
C HIS A 154 4.31 8.49 -18.49
N GLY A 155 5.63 8.71 -18.53
CA GLY A 155 6.30 9.33 -19.67
C GLY A 155 6.34 8.44 -20.91
N ARG A 156 6.33 7.11 -20.75
CA ARG A 156 6.21 6.17 -21.88
C ARG A 156 4.81 6.16 -22.51
N ARG A 157 3.75 6.48 -21.76
CA ARG A 157 2.40 6.65 -22.33
C ARG A 157 2.34 7.84 -23.29
N VAL A 158 2.84 9.01 -22.86
CA VAL A 158 2.88 10.22 -23.71
C VAL A 158 3.62 9.99 -25.04
N ASN A 159 4.73 9.26 -25.03
CA ASN A 159 5.52 9.01 -26.24
C ASN A 159 4.94 7.89 -27.14
N ALA A 160 4.18 6.94 -26.58
CA ALA A 160 3.54 5.88 -27.38
C ALA A 160 2.30 6.43 -28.11
N ASP A 161 1.50 7.25 -27.45
CA ASP A 161 0.32 7.88 -28.05
C ASP A 161 0.74 8.88 -29.16
N ALA A 162 1.80 9.66 -28.95
CA ALA A 162 2.34 10.59 -29.95
C ALA A 162 2.94 9.91 -31.19
N ALA A 163 3.34 8.64 -31.11
CA ALA A 163 3.88 7.88 -32.24
C ALA A 163 2.78 7.28 -33.14
N THR A 164 1.54 7.19 -32.65
CA THR A 164 0.42 6.58 -33.38
C THR A 164 -0.36 7.62 -34.18
N ASP A 165 -0.33 8.89 -33.77
CA ASP A 165 -1.02 10.02 -34.44
C ASP A 165 -0.36 10.52 -35.74
N ARG A 166 0.85 10.03 -36.08
CA ARG A 166 1.62 10.52 -37.25
C ARG A 166 1.55 9.65 -38.50
N GLN A 167 0.80 8.54 -38.51
CA GLN A 167 0.75 7.63 -39.66
C GLN A 167 -0.41 7.87 -40.63
N ASP A 168 -1.38 8.74 -40.30
CA ASP A 168 -2.60 8.91 -41.11
C ASP A 168 -2.70 10.26 -41.87
N ALA A 169 -1.58 10.90 -42.21
CA ALA A 169 -1.60 12.03 -43.14
C ALA A 169 -1.56 11.51 -44.59
N PRO A 170 -2.63 11.64 -45.41
CA PRO A 170 -2.58 11.27 -46.81
C PRO A 170 -1.66 12.24 -47.56
N GLY A 171 -0.77 11.69 -48.39
CA GLY A 171 0.06 12.48 -49.28
C GLY A 171 -0.78 13.14 -50.38
N ASP A 172 -0.67 14.45 -50.49
CA ASP A 172 -1.18 15.21 -51.64
C ASP A 172 -0.33 14.88 -52.88
N GLU A 173 -0.81 13.92 -53.66
CA GLU A 173 -0.51 13.81 -55.08
C GLU A 173 -1.63 14.46 -55.88
N GLN A 174 -1.28 15.54 -56.62
CA GLN A 174 -1.76 15.96 -57.95
C GLN A 174 -1.61 17.49 -58.04
N GLY A 175 -1.05 18.09 -59.09
CA GLY A 175 -0.70 17.61 -60.41
C GLY A 175 -0.66 18.84 -61.30
N ALA A 176 0.47 19.07 -61.95
CA ALA A 176 0.67 20.18 -62.87
C ALA A 176 -0.26 20.05 -64.09
N LYS A 177 -0.99 21.12 -64.43
CA LYS A 177 -1.05 21.77 -65.75
C LYS A 177 -2.07 22.91 -65.75
#